data_AF-A0A526ZBH3-F1
#
_entry.id   AF-A0A526ZBH3-F1
#
_cell.length_a   1.000
_cell.length_b   1.000
_cell.length_c   1.000
_cell.angle_alpha   90.00
_cell.angle_beta   90.00
_cell.angle_gamma   90.00
#
_symmetry.space_group_name_H-M   'P 1'
#
loop_
_entity.id
_entity.type
_entity.pdbx_description
1 polymer ?
#
loop_
_entity_poly.entity_id
_entity_poly.type
_entity_poly.pdbx_seq_one_letter_code
_entity_poly.pdbx_strand_id
1 'polypeptide(L)'
;LTPLMNEYFASIADAHRILGVLDEKDDRHASADGKEKTIDGSIARLARMIGRDATELTLPEWHEIARWFSEQQLRKIHDAASLVAGSLVAGSLARDAPIVGAGTGRWQIRRLAERMERRFVDFAEIIPADDAVRGEASSVAPASAVALLAGSQL
;
A
#
# COMPACT_ATOMS: atom_id res chain seq x y z
N LEU A 1 5.51 6.76 -24.80
CA LEU A 1 5.25 7.05 -23.36
C LEU A 1 3.93 7.81 -23.29
N THR A 2 2.98 7.34 -22.49
CA THR A 2 1.74 8.08 -22.22
C THR A 2 2.04 9.09 -21.11
N PRO A 3 1.94 10.41 -21.35
CA PRO A 3 2.09 11.40 -20.29
C PRO A 3 0.94 11.29 -19.30
N LEU A 4 1.20 11.69 -18.04
CA LEU A 4 0.16 11.80 -17.02
C LEU A 4 -0.25 13.25 -16.86
N MET A 5 -1.52 13.45 -16.52
CA MET A 5 -2.06 14.75 -16.11
C MET A 5 -1.43 15.19 -14.77
N ASN A 6 -1.25 16.50 -14.58
CA ASN A 6 -0.68 17.07 -13.34
C ASN A 6 -1.77 17.58 -12.37
N GLU A 7 -3.02 17.25 -12.66
CA GLU A 7 -4.19 17.54 -11.85
C GLU A 7 -4.50 16.36 -10.92
N TYR A 8 -5.06 16.66 -9.75
CA TYR A 8 -5.47 15.64 -8.79
C TYR A 8 -6.78 14.96 -9.24
N PHE A 9 -6.69 14.06 -10.22
CA PHE A 9 -7.84 13.29 -10.71
C PHE A 9 -8.05 11.95 -9.99
N ALA A 10 -6.98 11.34 -9.49
CA ALA A 10 -7.01 10.02 -8.89
C ALA A 10 -5.94 9.89 -7.79
N SER A 11 -6.13 8.93 -6.90
CA SER A 11 -5.15 8.55 -5.88
C SER A 11 -4.76 7.08 -6.01
N ILE A 12 -3.75 6.63 -5.26
CA ILE A 12 -3.38 5.21 -5.25
C ILE A 12 -4.51 4.30 -4.75
N ALA A 13 -5.44 4.82 -3.95
CA ALA A 13 -6.62 4.09 -3.51
C ALA A 13 -7.50 3.66 -4.70
N ASP A 14 -7.53 4.44 -5.79
CA ASP A 14 -8.24 4.05 -7.01
C ASP A 14 -7.63 2.82 -7.67
N ALA A 15 -6.30 2.79 -7.79
CA ALA A 15 -5.59 1.62 -8.31
C ALA A 15 -5.79 0.40 -7.39
N HIS A 16 -5.64 0.56 -6.08
CA HIS A 16 -5.82 -0.53 -5.12
C HIS A 16 -7.26 -1.07 -5.09
N ARG A 17 -8.26 -0.21 -5.25
CA ARG A 17 -9.68 -0.62 -5.35
C ARG A 17 -9.95 -1.43 -6.61
N ILE A 18 -9.44 -0.98 -7.77
CA ILE A 18 -9.57 -1.74 -9.03
C ILE A 18 -8.89 -3.11 -8.90
N LEU A 19 -7.74 -3.18 -8.22
CA LEU A 19 -7.03 -4.43 -7.98
C LEU A 19 -7.68 -5.34 -6.92
N GLY A 20 -8.73 -4.88 -6.23
CA GLY A 20 -9.40 -5.64 -5.17
C GLY A 20 -8.56 -5.87 -3.92
N VAL A 21 -7.55 -5.03 -3.66
CA VAL A 21 -6.63 -5.16 -2.52
C VAL A 21 -6.88 -4.13 -1.41
N LEU A 22 -7.80 -3.19 -1.64
CA LEU A 22 -8.17 -2.17 -0.67
C LEU A 22 -9.39 -2.64 0.14
N ASP A 23 -9.23 -2.74 1.46
CA ASP A 23 -10.35 -2.94 2.38
C ASP A 23 -11.14 -1.63 2.54
N GLU A 24 -12.47 -1.70 2.42
CA GLU A 24 -13.35 -0.52 2.54
C GLU A 24 -13.20 0.20 3.89
N LYS A 25 -12.88 -0.53 4.97
CA LYS A 25 -12.69 0.07 6.31
C LYS A 25 -11.42 0.93 6.41
N ASP A 26 -10.45 0.66 5.53
CA ASP A 26 -9.16 1.33 5.47
C ASP A 26 -9.20 2.54 4.51
N ASP A 27 -10.19 2.57 3.61
CA ASP A 27 -10.42 3.64 2.64
C ASP A 27 -11.16 4.84 3.26
N ARG A 28 -10.48 5.59 4.14
CA ARG A 28 -11.12 6.65 4.95
C ARG A 28 -11.15 8.03 4.29
N HIS A 29 -10.42 8.23 3.19
CA HIS A 29 -10.34 9.52 2.52
C HIS A 29 -11.45 9.68 1.47
N ALA A 30 -11.84 10.94 1.21
CA ALA A 30 -12.71 11.26 0.08
C ALA A 30 -11.99 10.95 -1.24
N SER A 31 -12.74 10.56 -2.27
CA SER A 31 -12.17 10.46 -3.61
C SER A 31 -11.73 11.84 -4.11
N ALA A 32 -10.82 11.87 -5.08
CA ALA A 32 -10.29 13.10 -5.64
C ALA A 32 -11.38 14.02 -6.24
N ASP A 33 -12.48 13.44 -6.71
CA ASP A 33 -13.63 14.16 -7.28
C ASP A 33 -14.85 14.24 -6.35
N GLY A 34 -14.74 13.76 -5.11
CA GLY A 34 -15.84 13.71 -4.14
C GLY A 34 -16.99 12.75 -4.49
N LYS A 35 -16.85 11.93 -5.53
CA LYS A 35 -17.84 10.94 -5.96
C LYS A 35 -17.67 9.59 -5.26
N GLU A 36 -18.51 8.63 -5.64
CA GLU A 36 -18.50 7.28 -5.11
C GLU A 36 -17.14 6.57 -5.28
N LYS A 37 -16.87 5.67 -4.33
CA LYS A 37 -15.64 4.88 -4.22
C LYS A 37 -15.91 3.44 -4.70
N THR A 38 -16.41 3.34 -5.92
CA THR A 38 -16.65 2.07 -6.64
C THR A 38 -15.51 1.78 -7.60
N ILE A 39 -15.45 0.55 -8.14
CA ILE A 39 -14.50 0.18 -9.20
C ILE A 39 -14.68 1.10 -10.42
N ASP A 40 -15.92 1.31 -10.87
CA ASP A 40 -16.22 2.18 -12.02
C ASP A 40 -15.84 3.65 -11.75
N GLY A 41 -16.11 4.15 -10.54
CA GLY A 41 -15.69 5.49 -10.13
C GLY A 41 -14.17 5.65 -10.13
N SER A 42 -13.44 4.63 -9.69
CA SER A 42 -11.98 4.60 -9.74
C SER A 42 -11.44 4.54 -11.16
N ILE A 43 -12.07 3.77 -12.05
CA ILE A 43 -11.73 3.72 -13.47
C ILE A 43 -11.91 5.12 -14.10
N ALA A 44 -13.04 5.78 -13.86
CA ALA A 44 -13.29 7.13 -14.38
C ALA A 44 -12.29 8.18 -13.87
N ARG A 45 -11.79 8.03 -12.64
CA ARG A 45 -10.71 8.86 -12.09
C ARG A 45 -9.35 8.56 -12.74
N LEU A 46 -8.96 7.28 -12.86
CA LEU A 46 -7.72 6.89 -13.51
C LEU A 46 -7.70 7.21 -15.01
N ALA A 47 -8.84 7.12 -15.70
CA ALA A 47 -8.95 7.48 -17.11
C ALA A 47 -8.57 8.94 -17.35
N ARG A 48 -9.10 9.85 -16.52
CA ARG A 48 -8.72 11.28 -16.54
C ARG A 48 -7.23 11.49 -16.29
N MET A 49 -6.62 10.72 -15.37
CA MET A 49 -5.18 10.80 -15.07
C MET A 49 -4.31 10.52 -16.32
N ILE A 50 -4.77 9.68 -17.24
CA ILE A 50 -4.06 9.34 -18.48
C ILE A 50 -4.64 10.03 -19.73
N GLY A 51 -5.54 11.01 -19.56
CA GLY A 51 -6.17 11.74 -20.65
C GLY A 51 -7.10 10.92 -21.54
N ARG A 52 -7.83 9.96 -20.95
CA ARG A 52 -8.73 9.02 -21.64
C ARG A 52 -10.12 9.04 -21.03
N ASP A 53 -11.08 8.47 -21.75
CA ASP A 53 -12.39 8.13 -21.22
C ASP A 53 -12.43 6.69 -20.66
N ALA A 54 -13.24 6.47 -19.63
CA ALA A 54 -13.42 5.16 -18.99
C ALA A 54 -13.91 4.08 -19.97
N THR A 55 -14.67 4.47 -21.00
CA THR A 55 -15.28 3.57 -21.98
C THR A 55 -14.32 3.12 -23.09
N GLU A 56 -13.12 3.72 -23.20
CA GLU A 56 -12.14 3.37 -24.23
C GLU A 56 -11.46 2.01 -24.00
N LEU A 57 -11.49 1.48 -22.77
CA LEU A 57 -10.83 0.24 -22.39
C LEU A 57 -11.77 -0.69 -21.64
N THR A 58 -11.47 -1.98 -21.73
CA THR A 58 -12.15 -3.03 -20.98
C THR A 58 -11.68 -3.09 -19.53
N LEU A 59 -12.48 -3.73 -18.66
CA LEU A 59 -12.10 -3.90 -17.24
C LEU A 59 -10.74 -4.61 -17.05
N PRO A 60 -10.38 -5.66 -17.80
CA PRO A 60 -9.04 -6.26 -17.72
C PRO A 60 -7.90 -5.30 -18.10
N GLU A 61 -8.11 -4.44 -19.09
CA GLU A 61 -7.12 -3.42 -19.48
C GLU A 61 -6.98 -2.34 -18.41
N TRP A 62 -8.08 -1.93 -17.78
CA TRP A 62 -8.03 -1.06 -16.60
C TRP A 62 -7.32 -1.69 -15.41
N HIS A 63 -7.45 -3.01 -15.22
CA HIS A 63 -6.65 -3.72 -14.24
C HIS A 63 -5.15 -3.63 -14.55
N GLU A 64 -4.73 -3.75 -15.81
CA GLU A 64 -3.32 -3.58 -16.19
C GLU A 64 -2.81 -2.17 -15.90
N ILE A 65 -3.62 -1.14 -16.16
CA ILE A 65 -3.28 0.24 -15.81
C ILE A 65 -3.15 0.40 -14.29
N ALA A 66 -4.08 -0.14 -13.52
CA ALA A 66 -4.01 -0.12 -12.05
C ALA A 66 -2.77 -0.88 -11.52
N ARG A 67 -2.43 -2.03 -12.13
CA ARG A 67 -1.20 -2.79 -11.82
C ARG A 67 0.04 -1.94 -12.09
N TRP A 68 0.07 -1.21 -13.20
CA TRP A 68 1.18 -0.33 -13.52
C TRP A 68 1.38 0.76 -12.45
N PHE A 69 0.31 1.43 -12.00
CA PHE A 69 0.41 2.43 -10.93
C PHE A 69 0.85 1.83 -9.59
N SER A 70 0.29 0.67 -9.20
CA SER A 70 0.72 -0.06 -8.00
C SER A 70 2.19 -0.47 -8.09
N GLU A 71 2.66 -0.88 -9.26
CA GLU A 71 4.06 -1.20 -9.50
C GLU A 71 4.97 0.04 -9.38
N GLN A 72 4.56 1.20 -9.88
CA GLN A 72 5.32 2.44 -9.67
C GLN A 72 5.39 2.83 -8.19
N GLN A 73 4.32 2.62 -7.43
CA GLN A 73 4.36 2.79 -5.97
C GLN A 73 5.38 1.84 -5.34
N LEU A 74 5.35 0.55 -5.70
CA LEU A 74 6.27 -0.44 -5.15
C LEU A 74 7.73 -0.12 -5.47
N ARG A 75 8.04 0.35 -6.68
CA ARG A 75 9.40 0.76 -7.06
C ARG A 75 9.94 1.86 -6.16
N LYS A 76 9.14 2.91 -5.90
CA LYS A 76 9.54 4.00 -4.98
C LYS A 76 9.86 3.48 -3.58
N ILE A 77 9.04 2.57 -3.07
CA ILE A 77 9.26 1.95 -1.74
C ILE A 77 10.52 1.07 -1.77
N HIS A 78 10.70 0.29 -2.84
CA HIS A 78 11.86 -0.57 -3.04
C HIS A 78 13.16 0.20 -3.09
N ASP A 79 13.21 1.32 -3.82
CA ASP A 79 14.41 2.14 -3.92
C ASP A 79 14.78 2.72 -2.55
N ALA A 80 13.80 3.24 -1.81
CA ALA A 80 14.02 3.73 -0.45
C ALA A 80 14.50 2.62 0.51
N ALA A 81 13.87 1.43 0.47
CA ALA A 81 14.25 0.29 1.29
C ALA A 81 15.66 -0.22 0.95
N SER A 82 16.05 -0.19 -0.33
CA SER A 82 17.38 -0.60 -0.78
C SER A 82 18.48 0.32 -0.27
N LEU A 83 18.23 1.63 -0.23
CA LEU A 83 19.17 2.60 0.36
C LEU A 83 19.43 2.33 1.85
N VAL A 84 18.37 2.01 2.60
CA VAL A 84 18.47 1.66 4.02
C VAL A 84 19.18 0.33 4.22
N ALA A 85 18.81 -0.70 3.46
CA ALA A 85 19.43 -2.03 3.56
C ALA A 85 20.91 -2.02 3.13
N GLY A 86 21.28 -1.17 2.17
CA GLY A 86 22.60 -1.08 1.57
C GLY A 86 23.65 -0.28 2.36
N SER A 87 23.39 0.14 3.60
CA SER A 87 24.30 0.84 4.52
C SER A 87 24.50 2.36 4.36
N LEU A 88 23.76 3.04 3.46
CA LEU A 88 23.95 4.49 3.27
C LEU A 88 23.42 5.37 4.42
N VAL A 89 22.59 4.83 5.33
CA VAL A 89 21.89 5.64 6.34
C VAL A 89 22.18 5.24 7.80
N ALA A 90 22.51 3.98 8.12
CA ALA A 90 23.03 3.57 9.44
C ALA A 90 23.33 2.05 9.46
N GLY A 91 24.60 1.65 9.32
CA GLY A 91 25.00 0.23 9.38
C GLY A 91 24.42 -0.65 8.26
N SER A 92 25.13 -1.70 7.86
CA SER A 92 24.55 -2.68 6.94
C SER A 92 23.55 -3.54 7.71
N LEU A 93 22.29 -3.60 7.26
CA LEU A 93 21.36 -4.62 7.78
C LEU A 93 21.90 -6.01 7.42
N ALA A 94 21.67 -6.99 8.30
CA ALA A 94 21.95 -8.38 7.97
C ALA A 94 21.18 -8.78 6.70
N ARG A 95 21.78 -9.65 5.87
CA ARG A 95 21.16 -10.08 4.61
C ARG A 95 19.82 -10.77 4.82
N ASP A 96 19.68 -11.45 5.95
CA ASP A 96 18.49 -12.19 6.39
C ASP A 96 17.52 -11.36 7.26
N ALA A 97 17.83 -10.08 7.51
CA ALA A 97 16.94 -9.21 8.29
C ALA A 97 15.54 -9.16 7.62
N PRO A 98 14.46 -9.43 8.37
CA PRO A 98 13.12 -9.49 7.82
C PRO A 98 12.59 -8.09 7.49
N ILE A 99 11.59 -8.05 6.61
CA ILE A 99 10.75 -6.86 6.41
C ILE A 99 9.45 -7.06 7.21
N VAL A 100 9.21 -6.18 8.17
CA VAL A 100 7.99 -6.18 8.98
C VAL A 100 6.95 -5.28 8.32
N GLY A 101 5.79 -5.83 7.98
CA GLY A 101 4.66 -5.09 7.43
C GLY A 101 3.65 -4.70 8.49
N ALA A 102 3.30 -3.42 8.55
CA ALA A 102 2.25 -2.87 9.41
C ALA A 102 1.38 -1.88 8.63
N GLY A 103 0.19 -1.57 9.14
CA GLY A 103 -0.73 -0.62 8.51
C GLY A 103 -1.59 -1.23 7.39
N THR A 104 -2.32 -0.35 6.70
CA THR A 104 -3.24 -0.70 5.60
C THR A 104 -2.52 -1.06 4.30
N GLY A 105 -1.26 -0.63 4.15
CA GLY A 105 -0.39 -0.95 3.00
C GLY A 105 0.34 -2.30 3.06
N ARG A 106 0.03 -3.17 4.04
CA ARG A 106 0.74 -4.44 4.27
C ARG A 106 0.89 -5.32 3.03
N TRP A 107 -0.13 -5.34 2.16
CA TRP A 107 -0.09 -6.10 0.91
C TRP A 107 1.09 -5.67 0.01
N GLN A 108 1.37 -4.36 -0.04
CA GLN A 108 2.44 -3.78 -0.85
C GLN A 108 3.81 -4.06 -0.21
N ILE A 109 3.87 -4.11 1.13
CA ILE A 109 5.08 -4.47 1.89
C ILE A 109 5.41 -5.97 1.76
N ARG A 110 4.40 -6.84 1.65
CA ARG A 110 4.62 -8.26 1.33
C ARG A 110 5.30 -8.41 -0.03
N ARG A 111 4.80 -7.70 -1.06
CA ARG A 111 5.43 -7.66 -2.39
C ARG A 111 6.84 -7.06 -2.36
N LEU A 112 7.10 -6.09 -1.49
CA LEU A 112 8.44 -5.54 -1.28
C LEU A 112 9.40 -6.61 -0.74
N ALA A 113 8.97 -7.37 0.27
CA ALA A 113 9.76 -8.45 0.86
C ALA A 113 10.10 -9.53 -0.17
N GLU A 114 9.13 -9.94 -0.98
CA GLU A 114 9.34 -10.86 -2.11
C GLU A 114 10.37 -10.30 -3.10
N ARG A 115 10.24 -9.03 -3.51
CA ARG A 115 11.18 -8.38 -4.45
C ARG A 115 12.60 -8.26 -3.91
N MET A 116 12.74 -8.03 -2.61
CA MET A 116 14.04 -7.91 -1.95
C MET A 116 14.60 -9.27 -1.50
N GLU A 117 13.91 -10.38 -1.81
CA GLU A 117 14.26 -11.74 -1.40
C GLU A 117 14.46 -11.87 0.12
N ARG A 118 13.59 -11.20 0.88
CA ARG A 118 13.62 -11.17 2.36
C ARG A 118 12.35 -11.79 2.94
N ARG A 119 12.49 -12.36 4.13
CA ARG A 119 11.35 -12.86 4.90
C ARG A 119 10.38 -11.71 5.23
N PHE A 120 9.11 -11.88 4.86
CA PHE A 120 8.03 -11.01 5.33
C PHE A 120 7.57 -11.45 6.72
N VAL A 121 7.32 -10.49 7.60
CA VAL A 121 6.67 -10.73 8.89
C VAL A 121 5.49 -9.77 9.00
N ASP A 122 4.29 -10.30 9.20
CA ASP A 122 3.13 -9.45 9.47
C ASP A 122 3.19 -8.96 10.92
N PHE A 123 3.13 -7.67 11.14
CA PHE A 123 3.09 -7.10 12.48
C PHE A 123 1.90 -7.65 13.30
N ALA A 124 0.80 -8.02 12.65
CA ALA A 124 -0.34 -8.70 13.27
C ALA A 124 0.04 -10.02 13.97
N GLU A 125 1.04 -10.75 13.46
CA GLU A 125 1.52 -12.01 14.02
C GLU A 125 2.42 -11.79 15.24
N ILE A 126 2.96 -10.58 15.42
CA ILE A 126 3.91 -10.26 16.50
C ILE A 126 3.17 -9.70 17.73
N ILE A 127 2.06 -8.99 17.53
CA ILE A 127 1.33 -8.37 18.64
C ILE A 127 0.52 -9.39 19.45
N PRO A 128 0.57 -9.34 20.79
CA PRO A 128 -0.26 -10.16 21.66
C PRO A 128 -1.68 -9.57 21.75
N ALA A 129 -2.42 -9.67 20.66
CA ALA A 129 -3.81 -9.21 20.56
C ALA A 129 -4.75 -10.38 20.26
N ASP A 130 -6.00 -10.29 20.70
CA ASP A 130 -7.04 -11.25 20.31
C ASP A 130 -7.31 -11.17 18.80
N ASP A 131 -7.66 -12.30 18.18
CA ASP A 131 -7.86 -12.38 16.73
C ASP A 131 -8.94 -11.42 16.22
N ALA A 132 -9.94 -11.10 17.06
CA ALA A 132 -11.00 -10.15 16.75
C ALA A 132 -10.49 -8.73 16.48
N VAL A 133 -9.39 -8.32 17.11
CA VAL A 133 -8.84 -6.94 17.03
C VAL A 133 -7.45 -6.89 16.40
N ARG A 134 -6.79 -8.03 16.22
CA ARG A 134 -5.44 -8.17 15.69
C ARG A 134 -5.24 -7.41 14.36
N GLY A 135 -6.21 -7.50 13.47
CA GLY A 135 -6.19 -6.79 12.18
C GLY A 135 -6.16 -5.27 12.35
N GLU A 136 -7.05 -4.73 13.19
CA GLU A 136 -7.14 -3.29 13.47
C GLU A 136 -5.92 -2.78 14.22
N ALA A 137 -5.46 -3.50 15.25
CA ALA A 137 -4.25 -3.19 15.99
C ALA A 137 -3.02 -3.10 15.06
N SER A 138 -2.93 -3.96 14.04
CA SER A 138 -1.89 -3.84 13.01
C SER A 138 -2.08 -2.61 12.10
N SER A 139 -3.32 -2.23 11.77
CA SER A 139 -3.62 -1.01 11.02
C SER A 139 -3.28 0.27 11.80
N VAL A 140 -3.27 0.23 13.14
CA VAL A 140 -2.87 1.34 14.04
C VAL A 140 -1.57 1.06 14.81
N ALA A 141 -0.59 0.44 14.14
CA ALA A 141 0.65 -0.05 14.76
C ALA A 141 1.36 0.92 15.73
N PRO A 142 1.43 2.25 15.49
CA PRO A 142 2.02 3.17 16.48
C PRO A 142 1.32 3.13 17.84
N ALA A 143 -0.02 3.13 17.87
CA ALA A 143 -0.79 3.09 19.11
C ALA A 143 -0.60 1.74 19.83
N SER A 144 -0.62 0.63 19.08
CA SER A 144 -0.35 -0.71 19.61
C SER A 144 1.05 -0.83 20.18
N ALA A 145 2.07 -0.28 19.50
CA ALA A 145 3.45 -0.30 19.98
C ALA A 145 3.61 0.45 21.30
N VAL A 146 3.02 1.65 21.43
CA VAL A 146 3.07 2.43 22.68
C VAL A 146 2.38 1.69 23.83
N ALA A 147 1.21 1.07 23.59
CA ALA A 147 0.51 0.30 24.60
C ALA A 147 1.34 -0.91 25.10
N LEU A 148 1.99 -1.63 24.18
CA LEU A 148 2.85 -2.76 24.52
C LEU A 148 4.11 -2.33 25.28
N LEU A 149 4.74 -1.22 24.88
CA LEU A 149 5.89 -0.67 25.59
C LEU A 149 5.53 -0.25 27.02
N ALA A 150 4.39 0.41 27.21
CA ALA A 150 3.91 0.79 28.54
C ALA A 150 3.59 -0.44 29.41
N GLY A 151 2.94 -1.45 28.84
CA GLY A 151 2.63 -2.71 29.53
C GLY A 151 3.87 -3.53 29.92
N SER A 152 4.96 -3.43 29.16
CA SER A 152 6.22 -4.14 29.46
C SER A 152 7.06 -3.54 30.61
N GLN A 153 6.67 -2.36 31.10
CA GLN A 153 7.33 -1.64 32.19
C GLN A 153 6.63 -1.83 33.54
N LEU A 154 5.48 -2.52 33.56
CA LEU A 154 4.68 -2.85 34.74
C LEU A 154 4.98 -4.27 35.20
#